data_AF-A0A3A4P351-F1
#
_entry.id   AF-A0A3A4P351-F1
#
_cell.length_a   1.000
_cell.length_b   1.000
_cell.length_c   1.000
_cell.angle_alpha   90.00
_cell.angle_beta   90.00
_cell.angle_gamma   90.00
#
_symmetry.space_group_name_H-M   'P 1'
#
loop_
_entity.id
_entity.type
_entity.pdbx_description
1 polymer ?
#
loop_
_entity_poly.entity_id
_entity_poly.type
_entity_poly.pdbx_seq_one_letter_code
_entity_poly.pdbx_strand_id
1 'polypeptide(L)'
;METIEEAIKKCERNPGRYKSFFVKRLEQHLAEKGITIPGRIFSLFDTPFDNFTPEYVSMYEQKIKGQALFHIFSDMLVEIYQRLDADKIGWESAANFLQDTPMKVCALQALKRIDQLEAMPENDYLYMVEQFSGLAASAITPKDQKFGVRPYSGNGKNRWWKKEEPRLVASGVS
;
A
#
# COMPACT_ATOMS: atom_id res chain seq x y z
N MET A 1 14.53 -4.67 38.71
CA MET A 1 13.44 -5.03 37.77
C MET A 1 12.82 -3.72 37.35
N GLU A 2 13.12 -3.23 36.14
CA GLU A 2 12.47 -2.01 35.58
C GLU A 2 10.97 -2.32 35.39
N THR A 3 10.10 -1.42 35.82
CA THR A 3 8.64 -1.58 35.65
C THR A 3 8.24 -1.23 34.22
N ILE A 4 7.14 -1.83 33.73
CA ILE A 4 6.62 -1.61 32.37
C ILE A 4 6.33 -0.11 32.13
N GLU A 5 5.96 0.63 33.19
CA GLU A 5 5.75 2.08 33.15
C GLU A 5 7.05 2.88 32.93
N GLU A 6 8.18 2.44 33.48
CA GLU A 6 9.48 3.05 33.23
C GLU A 6 9.96 2.81 31.80
N ALA A 7 9.68 1.63 31.23
CA ALA A 7 9.97 1.33 29.83
C ALA A 7 9.15 2.22 28.87
N ILE A 8 7.87 2.48 29.21
CA ILE A 8 6.99 3.38 28.43
C ILE A 8 7.49 4.83 28.52
N LYS A 9 7.90 5.28 29.71
CA LYS A 9 8.40 6.65 29.96
C LYS A 9 9.78 6.92 29.33
N LYS A 10 10.61 5.88 29.14
CA LYS A 10 11.91 5.95 28.45
C LYS A 10 11.74 6.06 26.93
N CYS A 11 10.64 5.55 26.38
CA CYS A 11 10.28 5.74 24.97
C CYS A 11 9.84 7.19 24.65
N GLU A 12 9.44 7.98 25.64
CA GLU A 12 9.01 9.37 25.45
C GLU A 12 10.16 10.41 25.42
N ARG A 13 11.42 10.00 25.61
CA ARG A 13 12.56 10.93 25.70
C ARG A 13 13.75 10.52 24.83
N ASN A 14 13.59 10.55 23.51
CA ASN A 14 14.70 10.89 22.59
C ASN A 14 14.20 11.16 21.15
N PRO A 15 14.49 12.33 20.55
CA PRO A 15 14.09 12.66 19.17
C PRO A 15 14.99 12.02 18.09
N GLY A 16 15.50 10.81 18.36
CA GLY A 16 16.01 9.86 17.36
C GLY A 16 14.94 8.78 17.10
N ARG A 17 13.73 9.24 16.77
CA ARG A 17 12.43 8.56 16.88
C ARG A 17 12.43 7.09 16.46
N TYR A 18 11.89 6.25 17.34
CA TYR A 18 11.36 4.94 16.96
C TYR A 18 10.35 5.12 15.83
N LYS A 19 10.67 4.61 14.63
CA LYS A 19 9.73 4.58 13.50
C LYS A 19 8.64 3.55 13.79
N SER A 20 7.39 3.90 13.47
CA SER A 20 6.27 2.96 13.54
C SER A 20 6.50 1.74 12.66
N PHE A 21 5.81 0.66 12.99
CA PHE A 21 5.80 -0.57 12.20
C PHE A 21 5.50 -0.29 10.72
N PHE A 22 4.48 0.51 10.45
CA PHE A 22 4.05 0.83 9.08
C PHE A 22 5.11 1.61 8.32
N VAL A 23 5.73 2.62 8.94
CA VAL A 23 6.84 3.35 8.31
C VAL A 23 8.01 2.43 7.99
N LYS A 24 8.41 1.56 8.93
CA LYS A 24 9.51 0.60 8.69
C LYS A 24 9.22 -0.35 7.53
N ARG A 25 8.00 -0.89 7.47
CA ARG A 25 7.58 -1.79 6.39
C ARG A 25 7.49 -1.07 5.05
N LEU A 26 6.99 0.15 5.05
CA LEU A 26 6.91 0.97 3.84
C LEU A 26 8.30 1.34 3.32
N GLU A 27 9.23 1.75 4.19
CA GLU A 27 10.62 2.01 3.83
C GLU A 27 11.30 0.78 3.24
N GLN A 28 11.14 -0.39 3.88
CA GLN A 28 11.68 -1.65 3.38
C GLN A 28 11.11 -1.98 1.98
N HIS A 29 9.79 -1.88 1.81
CA HIS A 29 9.12 -2.18 0.56
C HIS A 29 9.52 -1.24 -0.58
N LEU A 30 9.74 0.05 -0.28
CA LEU A 30 10.25 1.02 -1.24
C LEU A 30 11.71 0.77 -1.62
N ALA A 31 12.55 0.40 -0.65
CA ALA A 31 13.94 0.03 -0.90
C ALA A 31 14.05 -1.19 -1.81
N GLU A 32 13.21 -2.21 -1.60
CA GLU A 32 13.12 -3.39 -2.49
C GLU A 32 12.70 -3.02 -3.92
N LYS A 33 11.90 -1.96 -4.09
CA LYS A 33 11.51 -1.41 -5.40
C LYS A 33 12.54 -0.43 -5.99
N GLY A 34 13.65 -0.17 -5.29
CA GLY A 34 14.68 0.79 -5.71
C GLY A 34 14.26 2.25 -5.62
N ILE A 35 13.19 2.56 -4.88
CA ILE A 35 12.66 3.92 -4.73
C ILE A 35 13.21 4.53 -3.45
N THR A 36 13.87 5.68 -3.57
CA THR A 36 14.40 6.42 -2.42
C THR A 36 13.53 7.63 -2.13
N ILE A 37 12.96 7.68 -0.92
CA ILE A 37 12.13 8.80 -0.44
C ILE A 37 12.88 9.53 0.68
N PRO A 38 12.87 10.89 0.70
CA PRO A 38 13.49 11.64 1.79
C PRO A 38 12.94 11.24 3.16
N GLY A 39 13.83 10.94 4.11
CA GLY A 39 13.46 10.52 5.48
C GLY A 39 12.56 11.53 6.24
N ARG A 40 12.61 12.80 5.85
CA ARG A 40 11.72 13.85 6.38
C ARG A 40 10.25 13.59 6.05
N ILE A 41 9.94 12.94 4.92
CA ILE A 41 8.58 12.55 4.55
C ILE A 41 8.09 11.47 5.51
N PHE A 42 8.86 10.42 5.74
CA PHE A 42 8.50 9.38 6.72
C PHE A 42 8.35 9.94 8.13
N SER A 43 9.22 10.87 8.53
CA SER A 43 9.13 11.55 9.81
C SER A 43 7.82 12.33 9.95
N LEU A 44 7.38 13.00 8.89
CA LEU A 44 6.10 13.70 8.86
C LEU A 44 4.93 12.72 9.00
N PHE A 45 4.94 11.62 8.24
CA PHE A 45 3.89 10.60 8.31
C PHE A 45 3.74 9.95 9.69
N ASP A 46 4.84 9.86 10.44
CA ASP A 46 4.89 9.33 11.80
C ASP A 46 4.73 10.41 12.88
N THR A 47 4.52 11.68 12.49
CA THR A 47 4.26 12.78 13.42
C THR A 47 2.76 12.88 13.68
N PRO A 48 2.32 12.99 14.95
CA PRO A 48 0.92 13.26 15.26
C PRO A 48 0.49 14.63 14.72
N PHE A 49 -0.76 14.77 14.28
CA PHE A 49 -1.26 16.04 13.73
C PHE A 49 -1.11 17.21 14.71
N ASP A 50 -1.35 16.97 16.01
CA ASP A 50 -1.20 17.97 17.07
C ASP A 50 0.24 18.49 17.23
N ASN A 51 1.22 17.74 16.73
CA ASN A 51 2.64 18.06 16.80
C ASN A 51 3.19 18.57 15.45
N PHE A 52 2.33 18.95 14.51
CA PHE A 52 2.78 19.51 13.23
C PHE A 52 3.39 20.89 13.43
N THR A 53 4.65 21.05 13.00
CA THR A 53 5.22 22.39 12.84
C THR A 53 4.60 23.08 11.62
N PRO A 54 4.63 24.43 11.54
CA PRO A 54 4.15 25.15 10.36
C PRO A 54 4.76 24.65 9.04
N GLU A 55 6.01 24.19 9.07
CA GLU A 55 6.69 23.59 7.92
C GLU A 55 6.08 22.23 7.54
N TYR A 56 5.72 21.39 8.52
CA TYR A 56 5.03 20.13 8.27
C TYR A 56 3.61 20.32 7.78
N VAL A 57 2.90 21.35 8.26
CA VAL A 57 1.59 21.70 7.70
C VAL A 57 1.72 22.07 6.21
N SER A 58 2.64 22.97 5.87
CA SER A 58 2.88 23.36 4.48
C SER A 58 3.27 22.16 3.61
N MET A 59 4.17 21.31 4.11
CA MET A 59 4.59 20.10 3.41
C MET A 59 3.46 19.08 3.24
N TYR A 60 2.61 18.92 4.25
CA TYR A 60 1.46 18.01 4.21
C TYR A 60 0.42 18.47 3.19
N GLU A 61 0.04 19.75 3.20
CA GLU A 61 -0.94 20.29 2.26
C GLU A 61 -0.40 20.25 0.81
N GLN A 62 0.83 20.71 0.58
CA GLN A 62 1.37 20.84 -0.78
C GLN A 62 1.80 19.49 -1.39
N LYS A 63 2.43 18.62 -0.60
CA LYS A 63 3.02 17.38 -1.12
C LYS A 63 2.16 16.17 -0.84
N ILE A 64 1.59 16.05 0.36
CA ILE A 64 0.91 14.81 0.75
C ILE A 64 -0.53 14.79 0.24
N LYS A 65 -1.29 15.85 0.48
CA LYS A 65 -2.62 16.04 -0.13
C LYS A 65 -2.52 16.38 -1.62
N GLY A 66 -1.59 17.28 -1.98
CA GLY A 66 -1.46 17.77 -3.36
C GLY A 66 -0.87 16.79 -4.38
N GLN A 67 -0.01 15.84 -3.99
CA GLN A 67 0.68 14.94 -4.93
C GLN A 67 0.26 13.47 -4.84
N ALA A 68 -0.91 13.18 -4.25
CA ALA A 68 -1.42 11.81 -4.11
C ALA A 68 -0.49 10.82 -3.38
N LEU A 69 0.55 11.29 -2.67
CA LEU A 69 1.46 10.44 -1.88
C LEU A 69 0.71 9.60 -0.85
N PHE A 70 -0.36 10.16 -0.28
CA PHE A 70 -1.26 9.47 0.61
C PHE A 70 -1.85 8.20 -0.04
N HIS A 71 -2.40 8.30 -1.25
CA HIS A 71 -2.95 7.17 -1.98
C HIS A 71 -1.90 6.13 -2.35
N ILE A 72 -0.72 6.59 -2.80
CA ILE A 72 0.40 5.72 -3.17
C ILE A 72 0.85 4.89 -1.96
N PHE A 73 1.01 5.52 -0.79
CA PHE A 73 1.43 4.81 0.42
C PHE A 73 0.35 3.86 0.94
N SER A 74 -0.93 4.25 0.88
CA SER A 74 -2.04 3.35 1.21
C SER A 74 -2.03 2.11 0.31
N ASP A 75 -1.81 2.26 -0.99
CA ASP A 75 -1.77 1.12 -1.93
C ASP A 75 -0.56 0.22 -1.68
N MET A 76 0.60 0.80 -1.38
CA MET A 76 1.78 0.02 -0.97
C MET A 76 1.54 -0.74 0.34
N LEU A 77 0.80 -0.15 1.28
CA LEU A 77 0.41 -0.83 2.51
C LEU A 77 -0.53 -2.01 2.25
N VAL A 78 -1.41 -1.95 1.23
CA VAL A 78 -2.20 -3.10 0.78
C VAL A 78 -1.29 -4.22 0.26
N GLU A 79 -0.29 -3.89 -0.56
CA GLU A 79 0.68 -4.89 -1.05
C GLU A 79 1.47 -5.54 0.11
N ILE A 80 1.87 -4.74 1.10
CA ILE A 80 2.57 -5.21 2.30
C ILE A 80 1.68 -6.15 3.12
N TYR A 81 0.42 -5.76 3.35
CA TYR A 81 -0.56 -6.59 4.06
C TYR A 81 -0.68 -7.98 3.42
N GLN A 82 -0.86 -8.02 2.09
CA GLN A 82 -0.98 -9.27 1.34
C GLN A 82 0.29 -10.12 1.39
N ARG A 83 1.46 -9.48 1.29
CA ARG A 83 2.75 -10.20 1.33
C ARG A 83 3.01 -10.82 2.71
N LEU A 84 2.60 -10.13 3.77
CA LEU A 84 2.76 -10.62 5.14
C LEU A 84 1.71 -11.66 5.52
N ASP A 85 0.68 -11.85 4.71
CA ASP A 85 -0.51 -12.64 5.05
C ASP A 85 -1.08 -12.22 6.43
N ALA A 86 -1.10 -10.90 6.65
CA ALA A 86 -1.47 -10.33 7.93
C ALA A 86 -2.97 -10.52 8.18
N ASP A 87 -3.36 -10.65 9.45
CA ASP A 87 -4.75 -10.68 9.84
C ASP A 87 -5.34 -9.27 9.94
N LYS A 88 -6.59 -9.10 9.52
CA LYS A 88 -7.28 -7.79 9.57
C LYS A 88 -7.31 -7.21 10.98
N ILE A 89 -7.60 -8.05 11.99
CA ILE A 89 -7.74 -7.64 13.38
C ILE A 89 -6.40 -7.13 13.93
N GLY A 90 -5.31 -7.84 13.67
CA GLY A 90 -3.96 -7.46 14.04
C GLY A 90 -3.50 -6.19 13.33
N TRP A 91 -3.80 -6.04 12.04
CA TRP A 91 -3.52 -4.82 11.30
C TRP A 91 -4.27 -3.60 11.84
N GLU A 92 -5.57 -3.75 12.08
CA GLU A 92 -6.41 -2.71 12.67
C GLU A 92 -5.94 -2.33 14.07
N SER A 93 -5.63 -3.32 14.90
CA SER A 93 -5.09 -3.11 16.25
C SER A 93 -3.76 -2.37 16.22
N ALA A 94 -2.85 -2.74 15.30
CA ALA A 94 -1.59 -2.04 15.11
C ALA A 94 -1.78 -0.60 14.63
N ALA A 95 -2.74 -0.35 13.74
CA ALA A 95 -3.08 1.00 13.29
C ALA A 95 -3.69 1.84 14.42
N ASN A 96 -4.54 1.24 15.26
CA ASN A 96 -5.16 1.89 16.40
C ASN A 96 -4.16 2.24 17.51
N PHE A 97 -3.05 1.50 17.61
CA PHE A 97 -1.94 1.82 18.51
C PHE A 97 -1.19 3.10 18.13
N LEU A 98 -1.30 3.54 16.86
CA LEU A 98 -0.76 4.83 16.46
C LEU A 98 -1.61 5.98 17.02
N GLN A 99 -0.92 7.05 17.40
CA GLN A 99 -1.56 8.37 17.59
C GLN A 99 -2.18 8.85 16.27
N ASP A 100 -2.98 9.91 16.33
CA ASP A 100 -3.61 10.47 15.14
C ASP A 100 -2.55 11.11 14.24
N THR A 101 -2.11 10.34 13.25
CA THR A 101 -0.94 10.58 12.39
C THR A 101 -1.36 10.31 10.95
N PRO A 102 -0.71 10.92 9.94
CA PRO A 102 -0.99 10.58 8.54
C PRO A 102 -0.82 9.09 8.24
N MET A 103 0.15 8.42 8.88
CA MET A 103 0.37 6.99 8.71
C MET A 103 -0.80 6.15 9.23
N LYS A 104 -1.43 6.54 10.35
CA LYS A 104 -2.67 5.89 10.82
C LYS A 104 -3.77 5.96 9.78
N VAL A 105 -3.96 7.14 9.17
CA VAL A 105 -4.97 7.33 8.14
C VAL A 105 -4.66 6.46 6.91
N CYS A 106 -3.39 6.34 6.49
CA CYS A 106 -2.98 5.43 5.42
C CYS A 106 -3.27 3.96 5.75
N ALA A 107 -2.89 3.51 6.94
CA ALA A 107 -3.08 2.12 7.37
C ALA A 107 -4.56 1.72 7.43
N LEU A 108 -5.43 2.61 7.91
CA LEU A 108 -6.87 2.39 7.95
C LEU A 108 -7.49 2.48 6.55
N GLN A 109 -7.01 3.36 5.68
CA GLN A 109 -7.48 3.41 4.29
C GLN A 109 -7.11 2.14 3.52
N ALA A 110 -5.90 1.59 3.74
CA ALA A 110 -5.49 0.32 3.17
C ALA A 110 -6.46 -0.80 3.56
N LEU A 111 -6.85 -0.87 4.83
CA LEU A 111 -7.82 -1.85 5.33
C LEU A 111 -9.20 -1.70 4.66
N LYS A 112 -9.72 -0.47 4.55
CA LYS A 112 -10.97 -0.22 3.80
C LYS A 112 -10.88 -0.66 2.34
N ARG A 113 -9.73 -0.48 1.70
CA ARG A 113 -9.50 -0.91 0.32
C ARG A 113 -9.45 -2.44 0.21
N ILE A 114 -8.86 -3.12 1.19
CA ILE A 114 -8.88 -4.58 1.28
C ILE A 114 -10.33 -5.08 1.41
N ASP A 115 -11.14 -4.47 2.29
CA ASP A 115 -12.55 -4.84 2.44
C ASP A 115 -13.35 -4.65 1.14
N GLN A 116 -13.09 -3.57 0.40
CA GLN A 116 -13.71 -3.34 -0.92
C GLN A 116 -13.31 -4.41 -1.94
N LEU A 117 -12.04 -4.83 -1.95
CA LEU A 117 -11.55 -5.85 -2.86
C LEU A 117 -12.12 -7.23 -2.53
N GLU A 118 -12.31 -7.55 -1.25
CA GLU A 118 -12.91 -8.82 -0.81
C GLU A 118 -14.44 -8.85 -0.97
N ALA A 119 -15.12 -7.71 -0.81
CA ALA A 119 -16.57 -7.60 -0.98
C ALA A 119 -17.01 -7.56 -2.46
N MET A 120 -16.07 -7.44 -3.40
CA MET A 120 -16.37 -7.36 -4.82
C MET A 120 -16.73 -8.76 -5.35
N PRO A 121 -17.96 -8.98 -5.86
CA PRO A 121 -18.36 -10.28 -6.37
C PRO A 121 -17.50 -10.66 -7.60
N GLU A 122 -17.08 -11.92 -7.70
CA GLU A 122 -16.19 -12.42 -8.77
C GLU A 122 -16.61 -12.03 -10.20
N ASN A 123 -17.91 -11.83 -10.43
CA ASN A 123 -18.47 -11.45 -11.73
C ASN A 123 -18.24 -9.98 -12.12
N ASP A 124 -18.13 -9.05 -11.16
CA ASP A 124 -17.96 -7.62 -11.49
C ASP A 124 -16.51 -7.30 -11.88
N TYR A 125 -15.54 -8.06 -11.38
CA TYR A 125 -14.13 -7.88 -11.73
C TYR A 125 -13.87 -8.26 -13.20
N LEU A 126 -14.52 -9.31 -13.68
CA LEU A 126 -14.46 -9.73 -15.07
C LEU A 126 -15.08 -8.66 -15.98
N TYR A 127 -16.24 -8.11 -15.57
CA TYR A 127 -16.95 -7.08 -16.31
C TYR A 127 -16.14 -5.76 -16.39
N MET A 128 -15.49 -5.32 -15.30
CA MET A 128 -14.64 -4.13 -15.32
C MET A 128 -13.35 -4.32 -16.14
N VAL A 129 -12.73 -5.50 -16.07
CA VAL A 129 -11.56 -5.83 -16.91
C VAL A 129 -11.95 -5.94 -18.38
N GLU A 130 -13.11 -6.49 -18.70
CA GLU A 130 -13.66 -6.51 -20.07
C GLU A 130 -14.03 -5.11 -20.55
N GLN A 131 -14.56 -4.24 -19.70
CA GLN A 131 -14.88 -2.86 -20.08
C GLN A 131 -13.60 -2.04 -20.35
N PHE A 132 -12.53 -2.23 -19.57
CA PHE A 132 -11.21 -1.61 -19.86
C PHE A 132 -10.51 -2.22 -21.07
N SER A 133 -10.65 -3.52 -21.30
CA SER A 133 -10.13 -4.22 -22.49
C SER A 133 -10.93 -3.85 -23.75
N GLY A 134 -12.23 -3.61 -23.61
CA GLY A 134 -13.13 -3.13 -24.65
C GLY A 134 -12.89 -1.66 -25.01
N LEU A 135 -12.47 -0.84 -24.05
CA LEU A 135 -12.00 0.53 -24.32
C LEU A 135 -10.66 0.56 -25.08
N ALA A 136 -9.79 -0.43 -24.88
CA ALA A 136 -8.61 -0.64 -25.73
C ALA A 136 -8.97 -1.15 -27.14
N ALA A 137 -10.15 -1.74 -27.31
CA ALA A 137 -10.71 -2.19 -28.58
C ALA A 137 -11.65 -1.16 -29.24
N SER A 138 -11.82 0.03 -28.66
CA SER A 138 -12.37 1.18 -29.40
C SER A 138 -11.42 1.44 -30.56
N ALA A 139 -11.85 1.07 -31.76
CA ALA A 139 -11.08 1.26 -32.98
C ALA A 139 -10.63 2.73 -33.05
N ILE A 140 -9.34 2.96 -32.83
CA ILE A 140 -8.67 4.21 -33.17
C ILE A 140 -8.96 4.42 -34.64
N THR A 141 -9.85 5.37 -34.96
CA THR A 141 -10.09 5.70 -36.36
C THR A 141 -8.77 6.24 -36.93
N PRO A 142 -8.43 5.97 -38.21
CA PRO A 142 -7.12 6.32 -38.79
C PRO A 142 -6.72 7.80 -38.70
N LYS A 143 -7.61 8.69 -38.24
CA LYS A 143 -7.36 10.13 -38.07
C LYS A 143 -6.62 10.51 -36.78
N ASP A 144 -6.60 9.65 -35.76
CA ASP A 144 -5.99 9.96 -34.45
C ASP A 144 -4.61 9.30 -34.22
N GLN A 145 -4.06 8.64 -35.24
CA GLN A 145 -2.79 7.93 -35.12
C GLN A 145 -1.59 8.89 -35.24
N LYS A 146 -1.25 9.58 -34.14
CA LYS A 146 0.05 10.27 -34.03
C LYS A 146 1.17 9.23 -34.06
N PHE A 147 1.99 9.33 -35.10
CA PHE A 147 3.19 8.53 -35.34
C PHE A 147 4.11 8.51 -34.12
N GLY A 148 4.46 7.31 -33.62
CA GLY A 148 5.65 7.17 -32.77
C GLY A 148 5.64 6.06 -31.72
N VAL A 149 4.50 5.46 -31.37
CA VAL A 149 4.47 4.46 -30.28
C VAL A 149 4.19 3.07 -30.85
N ARG A 150 5.21 2.21 -30.87
CA ARG A 150 5.05 0.77 -31.13
C ARG A 150 4.33 0.14 -29.92
N PRO A 151 3.18 -0.53 -30.08
CA PRO A 151 2.57 -1.28 -28.99
C PRO A 151 3.45 -2.49 -28.64
N TYR A 152 3.69 -2.68 -27.35
CA TYR A 152 4.42 -3.82 -26.82
C TYR A 152 3.55 -5.08 -26.95
N SER A 153 3.89 -5.96 -27.88
CA SER A 153 3.36 -7.33 -27.94
C SER A 153 4.13 -8.16 -26.90
N GLY A 154 3.59 -8.25 -25.70
CA GLY A 154 4.16 -8.97 -24.57
C GLY A 154 3.33 -10.21 -24.22
N ASN A 155 3.86 -11.36 -24.62
CA ASN A 155 3.38 -12.71 -24.40
C ASN A 155 2.98 -13.00 -22.93
N GLY A 156 2.02 -13.89 -22.74
CA GLY A 156 1.23 -14.08 -21.52
C GLY A 156 2.04 -14.26 -20.23
N LYS A 157 1.74 -13.41 -19.24
CA LYS A 157 2.20 -13.56 -17.86
C LYS A 157 1.07 -14.15 -17.02
N ASN A 158 1.35 -15.28 -16.37
CA ASN A 158 0.50 -15.85 -15.34
C ASN A 158 0.10 -14.76 -14.33
N ARG A 159 -1.20 -14.70 -14.06
CA ARG A 159 -1.83 -13.72 -13.17
C ARG A 159 -1.34 -13.96 -11.74
N TRP A 160 -0.71 -12.96 -11.14
CA TRP A 160 -0.03 -13.05 -9.83
C TRP A 160 -0.96 -13.39 -8.65
N TRP A 161 -2.29 -13.29 -8.81
CA TRP A 161 -3.30 -13.68 -7.83
C TRP A 161 -3.76 -15.14 -7.92
N LYS A 162 -3.25 -15.92 -8.89
CA LYS A 162 -3.42 -17.36 -8.91
C LYS A 162 -2.20 -18.04 -8.29
N LYS A 163 -2.25 -18.34 -7.00
CA LYS A 163 -1.46 -19.45 -6.44
C LYS A 163 -2.19 -20.73 -6.81
N GLU A 164 -1.64 -21.54 -7.70
CA GLU A 164 -2.13 -22.90 -7.90
C GLU A 164 -1.78 -23.72 -6.65
N GLU A 165 -2.79 -24.30 -6.00
CA GLU A 165 -2.59 -25.29 -4.97
C GLU A 165 -1.88 -26.52 -5.57
N PRO A 166 -0.93 -27.16 -4.85
CA PRO A 166 -0.30 -28.37 -5.32
C PRO A 166 -1.36 -29.49 -5.39
N ARG A 167 -1.69 -29.91 -6.62
CA ARG A 167 -2.50 -31.11 -6.84
C ARG A 167 -1.76 -32.31 -6.25
N LEU A 168 -2.29 -32.88 -5.17
CA LEU A 168 -1.88 -34.19 -4.67
C LEU A 168 -2.13 -35.21 -5.78
N VAL A 169 -1.05 -35.75 -6.33
CA VAL A 169 -1.08 -36.84 -7.30
C VAL A 169 -1.53 -38.09 -6.56
N ALA A 170 -2.79 -38.50 -6.73
CA ALA A 170 -3.21 -39.84 -6.41
C ALA A 170 -2.51 -40.81 -7.37
N SER A 171 -1.44 -41.44 -6.87
CA SER A 171 -0.76 -42.54 -7.52
C SER A 171 -1.70 -43.74 -7.63
N GLY A 172 -2.33 -43.91 -8.79
CA GLY A 172 -2.86 -45.20 -9.22
C GLY A 172 -1.69 -46.10 -9.61
N VAL A 173 -1.38 -47.07 -8.77
CA VAL A 173 -0.55 -48.22 -9.15
C VAL A 173 -1.49 -49.41 -9.25
N SER A 174 -1.59 -49.87 -10.49
CA SER A 174 -1.95 -51.19 -11.04
C SER A 174 -2.76 -52.17 -10.22
#